data_AF-A0A452ZN69-F1
#
_entry.id   AF-A0A452ZN69-F1
#
_cell.length_a   1.000
_cell.length_b   1.000
_cell.length_c   1.000
_cell.angle_alpha   90.00
_cell.angle_beta   90.00
_cell.angle_gamma   90.00
#
_symmetry.space_group_name_H-M   'P 1'
#
loop_
_entity.id
_entity.type
_entity.pdbx_description
1 polymer ?
#
loop_
_entity_poly.entity_id
_entity_poly.type
_entity_poly.pdbx_seq_one_letter_code
_entity_poly.pdbx_strand_id
1 'polypeptide(L)'
;MTLAEFLDFAKASNITGILIGIEHATYLIARSLDVVDAVSKALVKSGYDKETCKQRVLIQSEDAPVLAAFKTFPKFQRVLTIEFDISDASKPSVDEILEFANAVKLRRSSAARVNGFFLEGFTNSLVDRLHAGNLHVYVGVLKNEFMNLAFDYWADPLVEIATDTLSVGADGIVTEFPATAASYFRSPCSNYERKDLPFTINPAEPGGLLQLADRNSVPPAPPPAPVLEPQDILQQQLPVCPNDPMFRTFRCRLGPKETPTGKPEYNINMASLDD
;
A
#
# COMPACT_ATOMS: atom_id res chain seq x y z
N MET A 1 -0.69 -21.82 10.27
CA MET A 1 0.37 -21.87 9.25
C MET A 1 1.57 -21.07 9.78
N THR A 2 2.73 -21.69 9.87
CA THR A 2 4.00 -21.02 10.21
C THR A 2 4.67 -20.45 8.96
N LEU A 3 5.69 -19.61 9.11
CA LEU A 3 6.45 -19.10 7.96
C LEU A 3 7.11 -20.24 7.18
N ALA A 4 7.71 -21.22 7.85
CA ALA A 4 8.33 -22.36 7.18
C ALA A 4 7.32 -23.16 6.35
N GLU A 5 6.14 -23.47 6.91
CA GLU A 5 5.06 -24.15 6.20
C GLU A 5 4.59 -23.37 4.97
N PHE A 6 4.46 -22.05 5.11
CA PHE A 6 4.10 -21.18 3.99
C PHE A 6 5.16 -21.20 2.88
N LEU A 7 6.44 -21.12 3.23
CA LEU A 7 7.54 -21.14 2.27
C LEU A 7 7.62 -22.47 1.50
N ASP A 8 7.40 -23.59 2.18
CA ASP A 8 7.35 -24.91 1.55
C ASP A 8 6.13 -25.05 0.64
N PHE A 9 4.95 -24.61 1.11
CA PHE A 9 3.73 -24.58 0.31
C PHE A 9 3.88 -23.71 -0.94
N ALA A 10 4.44 -22.52 -0.79
CA ALA A 10 4.69 -21.58 -1.88
C ALA A 10 5.64 -22.15 -2.93
N LYS A 11 6.73 -22.82 -2.52
CA LYS A 11 7.66 -23.50 -3.44
C LYS A 11 7.02 -24.62 -4.24
N ALA A 12 6.12 -25.38 -3.62
CA ALA A 12 5.38 -26.46 -4.28
C ALA A 12 4.25 -25.94 -5.19
N SER A 13 3.86 -24.68 -5.06
CA SER A 13 2.74 -24.07 -5.78
C SER A 13 3.18 -23.45 -7.11
N ASN A 14 2.24 -23.36 -8.07
CA ASN A 14 2.46 -22.69 -9.35
C ASN A 14 2.29 -21.17 -9.25
N ILE A 15 3.05 -20.53 -8.36
CA ILE A 15 3.08 -19.07 -8.19
C ILE A 15 4.42 -18.50 -8.68
N THR A 16 4.39 -17.25 -9.14
CA THR A 16 5.58 -16.56 -9.68
C THR A 16 6.47 -15.95 -8.61
N GLY A 17 5.97 -15.80 -7.38
CA GLY A 17 6.73 -15.23 -6.28
C GLY A 17 5.94 -15.17 -4.97
N ILE A 18 6.63 -14.69 -3.94
CA ILE A 18 6.08 -14.46 -2.60
C ILE A 18 6.33 -13.01 -2.18
N LEU A 19 5.43 -12.49 -1.35
CA LEU A 19 5.55 -11.21 -0.68
C LEU A 19 5.53 -11.46 0.82
N ILE A 20 6.55 -10.99 1.53
CA ILE A 20 6.63 -11.07 2.99
C ILE A 20 6.60 -9.64 3.53
N GLY A 21 5.52 -9.30 4.23
CA GLY A 21 5.42 -8.08 5.02
C GLY A 21 6.09 -8.26 6.38
N ILE A 22 7.01 -7.36 6.71
CA ILE A 22 7.62 -7.25 8.04
C ILE A 22 7.15 -5.94 8.64
N GLU A 23 6.47 -6.03 9.78
CA GLU A 23 5.92 -4.87 10.48
C GLU A 23 6.47 -4.83 11.90
N HIS A 24 6.64 -3.61 12.43
CA HIS A 24 7.01 -3.36 13.83
C HIS A 24 8.33 -4.02 14.26
N ALA A 25 9.31 -4.13 13.37
CA ALA A 25 10.57 -4.82 13.65
C ALA A 25 11.32 -4.17 14.82
N THR A 26 11.35 -2.83 14.86
CA THR A 26 11.98 -2.05 15.95
C THR A 26 11.37 -2.37 17.32
N TYR A 27 10.04 -2.47 17.39
CA TYR A 27 9.30 -2.83 18.60
C TYR A 27 9.56 -4.27 19.06
N LEU A 28 9.70 -5.20 18.11
CA LEU A 28 9.93 -6.62 18.39
C LEU A 28 11.38 -6.87 18.85
N ILE A 29 12.36 -6.19 18.27
CA ILE A 29 13.76 -6.24 18.71
C ILE A 29 13.89 -5.80 20.18
N ALA A 30 13.16 -4.75 20.60
CA ALA A 30 13.14 -4.31 22.00
C ALA A 30 12.59 -5.37 22.98
N ARG A 31 11.92 -6.41 22.47
CA ARG A 31 11.44 -7.59 23.21
C ARG A 31 12.28 -8.84 22.96
N SER A 32 13.50 -8.66 22.45
CA SER A 32 14.41 -9.76 22.09
C SER A 32 13.85 -10.70 21.01
N LEU A 33 12.96 -10.19 20.15
CA LEU A 33 12.42 -10.90 19.00
C LEU A 33 12.98 -10.28 17.71
N ASP A 34 14.03 -10.90 17.16
CA ASP A 34 14.61 -10.47 15.89
C ASP A 34 13.88 -11.13 14.72
N VAL A 35 12.87 -10.44 14.21
CA VAL A 35 12.08 -10.92 13.06
C VAL A 35 12.90 -10.88 11.76
N VAL A 36 13.82 -9.93 11.63
CA VAL A 36 14.64 -9.78 10.41
C VAL A 36 15.56 -10.98 10.26
N ASP A 37 16.26 -11.35 11.34
CA ASP A 37 17.10 -12.55 11.38
C ASP A 37 16.27 -13.84 11.18
N ALA A 38 15.13 -13.95 11.85
CA ALA A 38 14.26 -15.12 11.73
C ALA A 38 13.75 -15.32 10.28
N VAL A 39 13.28 -14.27 9.62
CA VAL A 39 12.81 -14.31 8.24
C VAL A 39 13.97 -14.60 7.28
N SER A 40 15.12 -13.94 7.46
CA SER A 40 16.32 -14.16 6.65
C SER A 40 16.78 -15.63 6.70
N LYS A 41 16.87 -16.19 7.91
CA LYS A 41 17.22 -17.61 8.12
C LYS A 41 16.20 -18.55 7.51
N ALA A 42 14.90 -18.25 7.63
CA ALA A 42 13.85 -19.07 7.03
C ALA A 42 13.92 -19.08 5.50
N LEU A 43 14.16 -17.93 4.87
CA LEU A 43 14.33 -17.81 3.42
C LEU A 43 15.55 -18.58 2.91
N VAL A 44 16.70 -18.45 3.59
CA VAL A 44 17.92 -19.19 3.26
C VAL A 44 17.73 -20.69 3.45
N LYS A 45 17.17 -21.12 4.57
CA LYS A 45 16.90 -22.53 4.86
C LYS A 45 15.99 -23.15 3.80
N SER A 46 14.97 -22.43 3.37
CA SER A 46 14.05 -22.87 2.32
C SER A 46 14.72 -22.80 0.94
N GLY A 47 15.82 -22.07 0.78
CA GLY A 47 16.59 -21.93 -0.47
C GLY A 47 16.00 -20.92 -1.44
N TYR A 48 15.37 -19.85 -0.94
CA TYR A 48 14.87 -18.73 -1.74
C TYR A 48 15.98 -17.78 -2.21
N ASP A 49 17.12 -17.77 -1.49
CA ASP A 49 18.34 -17.01 -1.80
C ASP A 49 19.15 -17.63 -2.96
N LYS A 50 18.93 -18.91 -3.25
CA LYS A 50 19.70 -19.65 -4.25
C LYS A 50 19.41 -19.19 -5.67
N GLU A 51 20.46 -19.22 -6.51
CA GLU A 51 20.36 -18.88 -7.93
C GLU A 51 19.32 -19.70 -8.70
N THR A 52 19.10 -20.95 -8.27
CA THR A 52 18.14 -21.88 -8.87
C THR A 52 16.68 -21.58 -8.54
N CYS A 53 16.40 -20.71 -7.56
CA CYS A 53 15.03 -20.32 -7.23
C CYS A 53 14.47 -19.40 -8.32
N LYS A 54 13.42 -19.87 -9.00
CA LYS A 54 12.73 -19.11 -10.07
C LYS A 54 11.68 -18.15 -9.53
N GLN A 55 11.24 -18.34 -8.28
CA GLN A 55 10.23 -17.50 -7.65
C GLN A 55 10.84 -16.19 -7.19
N ARG A 56 10.15 -15.08 -7.48
CA ARG A 56 10.51 -13.75 -6.96
C ARG A 56 10.22 -13.67 -5.46
N VAL A 57 11.04 -12.94 -4.73
CA VAL A 57 10.80 -12.63 -3.31
C VAL A 57 10.74 -11.12 -3.17
N LEU A 58 9.61 -10.65 -2.66
CA LEU A 58 9.38 -9.26 -2.30
C LEU A 58 9.37 -9.16 -0.77
N ILE A 59 10.22 -8.31 -0.22
CA ILE A 59 10.22 -7.96 1.20
C ILE A 59 9.61 -6.58 1.32
N GLN A 60 8.50 -6.47 2.04
CA GLN A 60 7.77 -5.23 2.23
C GLN A 60 7.88 -4.77 3.68
N SER A 61 8.17 -3.50 3.90
CA SER A 61 8.25 -2.89 5.24
C SER A 61 8.07 -1.37 5.16
N GLU A 62 7.65 -0.76 6.27
CA GLU A 62 7.68 0.69 6.51
C GLU A 62 9.08 1.14 7.01
N ASP A 63 9.76 0.28 7.76
CA ASP A 63 11.07 0.56 8.34
C ASP A 63 12.21 0.47 7.31
N ALA A 64 12.87 1.59 7.00
CA ALA A 64 14.07 1.62 6.15
C ALA A 64 15.21 0.69 6.66
N PRO A 65 15.50 0.59 7.98
CA PRO A 65 16.53 -0.33 8.48
C PRO A 65 16.24 -1.80 8.19
N VAL A 66 14.95 -2.19 8.18
CA VAL A 66 14.54 -3.56 7.83
C VAL A 66 14.88 -3.84 6.38
N LEU A 67 14.48 -2.95 5.46
CA LEU A 67 14.77 -3.11 4.04
C LEU A 67 16.28 -3.10 3.76
N ALA A 68 17.03 -2.24 4.46
CA ALA A 68 18.48 -2.18 4.37
C ALA A 68 19.14 -3.51 4.78
N ALA A 69 18.62 -4.20 5.80
CA ALA A 69 19.12 -5.51 6.22
C ALA A 69 18.99 -6.58 5.12
N PHE A 70 17.95 -6.49 4.27
CA PHE A 70 17.75 -7.42 3.15
C PHE A 70 18.57 -7.07 1.89
N LYS A 71 19.41 -6.02 1.90
CA LYS A 71 20.36 -5.74 0.81
C LYS A 71 21.37 -6.87 0.60
N THR A 72 21.61 -7.69 1.61
CA THR A 72 22.45 -8.90 1.51
C THR A 72 21.89 -9.92 0.51
N PHE A 73 20.61 -9.82 0.16
CA PHE A 73 19.94 -10.67 -0.83
C PHE A 73 19.66 -9.85 -2.11
N PRO A 74 20.61 -9.76 -3.05
CA PRO A 74 20.50 -8.87 -4.21
C PRO A 74 19.31 -9.20 -5.12
N LYS A 75 18.85 -10.46 -5.13
CA LYS A 75 17.67 -10.91 -5.89
C LYS A 75 16.34 -10.47 -5.30
N PHE A 76 16.31 -10.12 -4.02
CA PHE A 76 15.06 -9.78 -3.35
C PHE A 76 14.68 -8.34 -3.71
N GLN A 77 13.44 -8.15 -4.08
CA GLN A 77 12.87 -6.83 -4.27
C GLN A 77 12.48 -6.28 -2.90
N ARG A 78 12.91 -5.07 -2.59
CA ARG A 78 12.71 -4.41 -1.30
C ARG A 78 11.70 -3.30 -1.53
N VAL A 79 10.52 -3.46 -0.95
CA VAL A 79 9.35 -2.62 -1.18
C VAL A 79 9.11 -1.75 0.04
N LEU A 80 9.36 -0.44 -0.09
CA LEU A 80 8.99 0.53 0.93
C LEU A 80 7.48 0.74 0.91
N THR A 81 6.81 0.56 2.04
CA THR A 81 5.40 0.91 2.17
C THR A 81 5.26 2.37 2.59
N ILE A 82 4.43 3.12 1.88
CA ILE A 82 4.01 4.45 2.29
C ILE A 82 2.55 4.35 2.72
N GLU A 83 2.31 4.49 4.02
CA GLU A 83 0.99 4.22 4.62
C GLU A 83 0.04 5.42 4.63
N PHE A 84 0.56 6.60 4.28
CA PHE A 84 -0.19 7.85 4.23
C PHE A 84 -0.31 8.36 2.79
N ASP A 85 -1.25 9.29 2.61
CA ASP A 85 -1.48 9.89 1.30
C ASP A 85 -0.36 10.87 0.96
N ILE A 86 0.20 10.76 -0.24
CA ILE A 86 1.20 11.69 -0.77
C ILE A 86 0.75 12.18 -2.14
N SER A 87 1.04 13.44 -2.45
CA SER A 87 0.75 14.02 -3.78
C SER A 87 1.92 13.92 -4.74
N ASP A 88 3.14 13.88 -4.21
CA ASP A 88 4.39 13.85 -4.96
C ASP A 88 5.55 13.36 -4.06
N ALA A 89 6.75 13.17 -4.61
CA ALA A 89 7.95 12.82 -3.85
C ALA A 89 9.13 13.73 -4.24
N SER A 90 9.85 14.31 -3.29
CA SER A 90 11.01 15.14 -3.64
C SER A 90 12.14 14.28 -4.20
N LYS A 91 13.00 14.86 -5.06
CA LYS A 91 14.15 14.14 -5.61
C LYS A 91 15.06 13.55 -4.51
N PRO A 92 15.41 14.30 -3.44
CA PRO A 92 16.15 13.75 -2.31
C PRO A 92 15.48 12.52 -1.69
N SER A 93 14.14 12.50 -1.55
CA SER A 93 13.42 11.34 -1.05
C SER A 93 13.58 10.13 -1.95
N VAL A 94 13.47 10.31 -3.28
CA VAL A 94 13.67 9.21 -4.24
C VAL A 94 15.09 8.66 -4.15
N ASP A 95 16.09 9.55 -4.08
CA ASP A 95 17.50 9.17 -3.94
C ASP A 95 17.75 8.40 -2.62
N GLU A 96 17.13 8.82 -1.51
CA GLU A 96 17.21 8.14 -0.22
C GLU A 96 16.54 6.75 -0.23
N ILE A 97 15.36 6.62 -0.85
CA ILE A 97 14.66 5.33 -0.98
C ILE A 97 15.56 4.30 -1.70
N LEU A 98 16.28 4.72 -2.74
CA LEU A 98 17.17 3.85 -3.51
C LEU A 98 18.33 3.26 -2.69
N GLU A 99 18.69 3.89 -1.57
CA GLU A 99 19.74 3.37 -0.71
C GLU A 99 19.35 2.02 -0.07
N PHE A 100 18.06 1.76 0.14
CA PHE A 100 17.58 0.55 0.83
C PHE A 100 16.46 -0.21 0.11
N ALA A 101 15.73 0.42 -0.82
CA ALA A 101 14.60 -0.15 -1.54
C ALA A 101 14.77 -0.02 -3.06
N ASN A 102 14.03 -0.82 -3.81
CA ASN A 102 13.93 -0.72 -5.28
C ASN A 102 12.47 -0.75 -5.77
N ALA A 103 11.55 -0.60 -4.84
CA ALA A 103 10.13 -0.47 -5.11
C ALA A 103 9.44 0.28 -3.98
N VAL A 104 8.30 0.89 -4.30
CA VAL A 104 7.44 1.59 -3.36
C VAL A 104 6.03 1.04 -3.51
N LYS A 105 5.34 0.82 -2.39
CA LYS A 105 3.91 0.57 -2.35
C LYS A 105 3.20 1.84 -1.89
N LEU A 106 2.39 2.40 -2.77
CA LEU A 106 1.53 3.55 -2.53
C LEU A 106 0.14 3.12 -2.07
N ARG A 107 -0.47 3.97 -1.24
CA ARG A 107 -1.90 3.89 -0.93
C ARG A 107 -2.71 4.25 -2.17
N ARG A 108 -3.90 3.65 -2.31
CA ARG A 108 -4.84 3.92 -3.41
C ARG A 108 -5.11 5.41 -3.62
N SER A 109 -5.36 6.14 -2.53
CA SER A 109 -5.61 7.58 -2.53
C SER A 109 -4.39 8.42 -2.91
N SER A 110 -3.17 7.89 -2.78
CA SER A 110 -1.96 8.51 -3.32
C SER A 110 -1.80 8.31 -4.82
N ALA A 111 -2.51 7.37 -5.44
CA ALA A 111 -2.46 7.09 -6.87
C ALA A 111 -3.63 7.75 -7.62
N ALA A 112 -4.84 7.56 -7.10
CA ALA A 112 -6.08 8.12 -7.60
C ALA A 112 -6.73 9.00 -6.53
N ARG A 113 -6.86 10.30 -6.80
CA ARG A 113 -7.47 11.27 -5.87
C ARG A 113 -8.98 11.14 -5.95
N VAL A 114 -9.58 10.68 -4.85
CA VAL A 114 -11.02 10.50 -4.72
C VAL A 114 -11.54 11.40 -3.60
N ASN A 115 -12.58 12.17 -3.88
CA ASN A 115 -13.24 13.07 -2.93
C ASN A 115 -14.74 12.84 -2.96
N GLY A 116 -15.34 12.46 -1.83
CA GLY A 116 -16.76 12.14 -1.78
C GLY A 116 -17.19 11.08 -2.82
N PHE A 117 -16.35 10.07 -3.04
CA PHE A 117 -16.49 9.04 -4.08
C PHE A 117 -16.30 9.50 -5.53
N PHE A 118 -16.08 10.79 -5.80
CA PHE A 118 -15.76 11.27 -7.15
C PHE A 118 -14.26 11.19 -7.42
N LEU A 119 -13.88 10.65 -8.58
CA LEU A 119 -12.50 10.65 -9.03
C LEU A 119 -12.14 12.04 -9.57
N GLU A 120 -11.23 12.74 -8.91
CA GLU A 120 -10.83 14.11 -9.27
C GLU A 120 -9.58 14.17 -10.14
N GLY A 121 -8.73 13.14 -10.09
CA GLY A 121 -7.48 13.10 -10.85
C GLY A 121 -6.52 12.02 -10.37
N PHE A 122 -5.40 11.91 -11.07
CA PHE A 122 -4.31 11.01 -10.73
C PHE A 122 -3.07 11.80 -10.30
N THR A 123 -2.12 11.12 -9.67
CA THR A 123 -0.81 11.66 -9.29
C THR A 123 0.27 11.18 -10.28
N ASN A 124 0.07 11.36 -11.58
CA ASN A 124 0.99 10.82 -12.58
C ASN A 124 2.42 11.32 -12.40
N SER A 125 2.60 12.58 -12.00
CA SER A 125 3.91 13.15 -11.70
C SER A 125 4.66 12.43 -10.58
N LEU A 126 3.95 11.85 -9.60
CA LEU A 126 4.54 11.04 -8.55
C LEU A 126 5.08 9.73 -9.12
N VAL A 127 4.26 9.01 -9.88
CA VAL A 127 4.63 7.71 -10.48
C VAL A 127 5.78 7.90 -11.47
N ASP A 128 5.68 8.89 -12.35
CA ASP A 128 6.74 9.24 -13.31
C ASP A 128 8.07 9.53 -12.62
N ARG A 129 8.03 10.22 -11.48
CA ARG A 129 9.25 10.56 -10.71
C ARG A 129 9.85 9.36 -10.00
N LEU A 130 9.02 8.47 -9.45
CA LEU A 130 9.47 7.21 -8.86
C LEU A 130 10.10 6.32 -9.95
N HIS A 131 9.48 6.22 -11.12
CA HIS A 131 10.03 5.50 -12.28
C HIS A 131 11.33 6.12 -12.80
N ALA A 132 11.44 7.45 -12.86
CA ALA A 132 12.68 8.13 -13.23
C ALA A 132 13.84 7.82 -12.25
N GLY A 133 13.50 7.50 -11.00
CA GLY A 133 14.43 6.96 -10.00
C GLY A 133 14.75 5.46 -10.14
N ASN A 134 14.14 4.75 -11.08
CA ASN A 134 14.18 3.28 -11.20
C ASN A 134 13.51 2.53 -10.02
N LEU A 135 12.51 3.14 -9.37
CA LEU A 135 11.67 2.46 -8.38
C LEU A 135 10.45 1.86 -9.07
N HIS A 136 10.16 0.59 -8.80
CA HIS A 136 8.86 0.01 -9.18
C HIS A 136 7.75 0.53 -8.26
N VAL A 137 6.56 0.78 -8.80
CA VAL A 137 5.42 1.33 -8.09
C VAL A 137 4.32 0.28 -7.99
N TYR A 138 3.98 -0.07 -6.75
CA TYR A 138 2.83 -0.90 -6.42
C TYR A 138 1.71 -0.05 -5.85
N VAL A 139 0.46 -0.29 -6.25
CA VAL A 139 -0.71 0.44 -5.70
C VAL A 139 -1.61 -0.54 -4.95
N GLY A 140 -2.09 -0.14 -3.78
CA GLY A 140 -3.06 -0.94 -3.04
C GLY A 140 -3.36 -0.42 -1.63
N VAL A 141 -4.18 -1.12 -0.85
CA VAL A 141 -4.80 -2.43 -1.14
C VAL A 141 -6.16 -2.26 -1.80
N LEU A 142 -6.35 -2.83 -3.00
CA LEU A 142 -7.61 -2.79 -3.76
C LEU A 142 -8.66 -3.72 -3.17
N LYS A 143 -9.91 -3.32 -3.33
CA LYS A 143 -11.08 -3.89 -2.65
C LYS A 143 -12.29 -3.79 -3.56
N ASN A 144 -12.98 -4.92 -3.78
CA ASN A 144 -14.08 -5.00 -4.75
C ASN A 144 -15.39 -4.38 -4.25
N GLU A 145 -15.52 -4.13 -2.95
CA GLU A 145 -16.77 -3.65 -2.38
C GLU A 145 -17.12 -2.27 -2.96
N PHE A 146 -18.39 -2.08 -3.31
CA PHE A 146 -18.88 -0.85 -3.92
C PHE A 146 -18.52 0.42 -3.12
N MET A 147 -18.51 0.34 -1.79
CA MET A 147 -18.15 1.47 -0.93
C MET A 147 -16.66 1.82 -0.94
N ASN A 148 -15.82 0.97 -1.50
CA ASN A 148 -14.40 1.25 -1.71
C ASN A 148 -14.13 1.86 -3.09
N LEU A 149 -15.05 1.76 -4.05
CA LEU A 149 -14.85 2.22 -5.43
C LEU A 149 -15.30 3.68 -5.59
N ALA A 150 -14.56 4.44 -6.41
CA ALA A 150 -15.05 5.72 -6.89
C ALA A 150 -16.27 5.50 -7.81
N PHE A 151 -17.18 6.46 -7.87
CA PHE A 151 -18.34 6.41 -8.76
C PHE A 151 -17.93 6.31 -10.22
N ASP A 152 -16.80 6.93 -10.60
CA ASP A 152 -16.25 6.89 -11.95
C ASP A 152 -15.80 5.48 -12.38
N TYR A 153 -15.69 4.53 -11.44
CA TYR A 153 -15.48 3.11 -11.73
C TYR A 153 -16.77 2.34 -12.03
N TRP A 154 -17.94 2.98 -11.98
CA TRP A 154 -19.24 2.37 -12.32
C TRP A 154 -19.56 1.09 -11.54
N ALA A 155 -19.14 1.04 -10.27
CA ALA A 155 -19.22 -0.15 -9.42
C ALA A 155 -18.47 -1.39 -9.97
N ASP A 156 -17.55 -1.20 -10.90
CA ASP A 156 -16.77 -2.27 -11.51
C ASP A 156 -15.29 -2.21 -11.03
N PRO A 157 -14.83 -3.17 -10.22
CA PRO A 157 -13.44 -3.21 -9.77
C PRO A 157 -12.44 -3.49 -10.90
N LEU A 158 -12.87 -4.01 -12.04
CA LEU A 158 -11.99 -4.17 -13.21
C LEU A 158 -11.62 -2.82 -13.82
N VAL A 159 -12.51 -1.83 -13.75
CA VAL A 159 -12.22 -0.45 -14.19
C VAL A 159 -11.20 0.20 -13.26
N GLU A 160 -11.28 -0.04 -11.95
CA GLU A 160 -10.25 0.42 -11.02
C GLU A 160 -8.88 -0.20 -11.37
N ILE A 161 -8.82 -1.52 -11.56
CA ILE A 161 -7.58 -2.21 -11.93
C ILE A 161 -7.02 -1.67 -13.25
N ALA A 162 -7.87 -1.44 -14.26
CA ALA A 162 -7.47 -0.83 -15.51
C ALA A 162 -6.94 0.59 -15.32
N THR A 163 -7.57 1.37 -14.46
CA THR A 163 -7.16 2.74 -14.11
C THR A 163 -5.79 2.77 -13.45
N ASP A 164 -5.56 1.95 -12.44
CA ASP A 164 -4.28 1.88 -11.73
C ASP A 164 -3.16 1.35 -12.65
N THR A 165 -3.48 0.44 -13.56
CA THR A 165 -2.49 -0.12 -14.49
C THR A 165 -2.15 0.84 -15.62
N LEU A 166 -3.15 1.47 -16.25
CA LEU A 166 -2.99 2.19 -17.52
C LEU A 166 -2.89 3.71 -17.34
N SER A 167 -3.66 4.30 -16.43
CA SER A 167 -3.70 5.75 -16.24
C SER A 167 -2.76 6.23 -15.16
N VAL A 168 -2.68 5.51 -14.04
CA VAL A 168 -1.70 5.76 -12.97
C VAL A 168 -0.32 5.23 -13.38
N GLY A 169 -0.27 4.10 -14.10
CA GLY A 169 0.98 3.49 -14.55
C GLY A 169 1.66 2.62 -13.50
N ALA A 170 0.91 1.99 -12.59
CA ALA A 170 1.49 1.10 -11.58
C ALA A 170 2.13 -0.15 -12.22
N ASP A 171 3.30 -0.56 -11.72
CA ASP A 171 3.97 -1.81 -12.09
C ASP A 171 3.25 -3.05 -11.54
N GLY A 172 2.42 -2.88 -10.51
CA GLY A 172 1.60 -3.94 -9.96
C GLY A 172 0.58 -3.44 -8.94
N ILE A 173 -0.39 -4.30 -8.66
CA ILE A 173 -1.45 -4.02 -7.71
C ILE A 173 -1.42 -5.00 -6.53
N VAL A 174 -1.79 -4.51 -5.35
CA VAL A 174 -2.01 -5.32 -4.14
C VAL A 174 -3.52 -5.32 -3.88
N THR A 175 -4.14 -6.50 -3.79
CA THR A 175 -5.61 -6.63 -3.66
C THR A 175 -6.00 -7.73 -2.67
N GLU A 176 -7.12 -7.54 -1.98
CA GLU A 176 -7.80 -8.58 -1.19
C GLU A 176 -8.59 -9.56 -2.08
N PHE A 177 -8.77 -9.24 -3.37
CA PHE A 177 -9.58 -10.00 -4.33
C PHE A 177 -8.75 -10.49 -5.52
N PRO A 178 -7.79 -11.42 -5.30
CA PRO A 178 -6.85 -11.86 -6.34
C PRO A 178 -7.53 -12.51 -7.54
N ALA A 179 -8.70 -13.13 -7.38
CA ALA A 179 -9.47 -13.70 -8.49
C ALA A 179 -9.92 -12.63 -9.51
N THR A 180 -10.28 -11.44 -9.02
CA THR A 180 -10.70 -10.31 -9.87
C THR A 180 -9.53 -9.76 -10.67
N ALA A 181 -8.39 -9.52 -10.01
CA ALA A 181 -7.16 -9.13 -10.69
C ALA A 181 -6.71 -10.18 -11.73
N ALA A 182 -6.73 -11.46 -11.36
CA ALA A 182 -6.38 -12.53 -12.29
C ALA A 182 -7.34 -12.61 -13.49
N SER A 183 -8.63 -12.37 -13.28
CA SER A 183 -9.62 -12.31 -14.36
C SER A 183 -9.33 -11.16 -15.33
N TYR A 184 -9.02 -9.97 -14.81
CA TYR A 184 -8.62 -8.81 -15.63
C TYR A 184 -7.39 -9.15 -16.47
N PHE A 185 -6.25 -9.48 -15.85
CA PHE A 185 -4.97 -9.65 -16.55
C PHE A 185 -4.91 -10.87 -17.49
N ARG A 186 -5.79 -11.86 -17.32
CA ARG A 186 -5.92 -12.99 -18.25
C ARG A 186 -6.88 -12.68 -19.40
N SER A 187 -7.71 -11.65 -19.26
CA SER A 187 -8.66 -11.27 -20.31
C SER A 187 -7.92 -10.58 -21.47
N PRO A 188 -8.36 -10.75 -22.71
CA PRO A 188 -7.86 -9.93 -23.83
C PRO A 188 -8.08 -8.43 -23.60
N CYS A 189 -9.10 -8.07 -22.81
CA CYS A 189 -9.51 -6.69 -22.54
C CYS A 189 -8.52 -5.89 -21.70
N SER A 190 -7.53 -6.54 -21.06
CA SER A 190 -6.46 -5.84 -20.33
C SER A 190 -5.31 -5.39 -21.22
N ASN A 191 -5.26 -5.85 -22.48
CA ASN A 191 -4.22 -5.44 -23.42
C ASN A 191 -4.70 -4.22 -24.22
N TYR A 192 -4.38 -3.04 -23.72
CA TYR A 192 -4.76 -1.77 -24.36
C TYR A 192 -4.08 -1.53 -25.72
N GLU A 193 -2.95 -2.21 -26.01
CA GLU A 193 -2.26 -2.10 -27.30
C GLU A 193 -2.94 -2.90 -28.42
N ARG A 194 -3.82 -3.85 -28.06
CA ARG A 194 -4.56 -4.69 -29.01
C ARG A 194 -5.75 -3.92 -29.60
N LYS A 195 -5.45 -3.15 -30.66
CA LYS A 195 -6.42 -2.35 -31.42
C LYS A 195 -7.44 -3.17 -32.23
N ASP A 196 -7.27 -4.49 -32.31
CA ASP A 196 -8.13 -5.42 -33.05
C ASP A 196 -9.34 -5.90 -32.24
N LEU A 197 -9.42 -5.56 -30.94
CA LEU A 197 -10.54 -5.97 -30.09
C LEU A 197 -11.71 -4.98 -30.20
N PRO A 198 -12.96 -5.47 -30.31
CA PRO A 198 -14.14 -4.62 -30.36
C PRO A 198 -14.48 -3.97 -29.00
N PHE A 199 -13.91 -4.47 -27.90
CA PHE A 199 -14.11 -3.93 -26.56
C PHE A 199 -12.86 -4.15 -25.67
N THR A 200 -12.46 -3.09 -24.98
CA THR A 200 -11.41 -3.06 -23.95
C THR A 200 -12.02 -2.51 -22.67
N ILE A 201 -11.49 -2.93 -21.52
CA ILE A 201 -11.87 -2.30 -20.25
C ILE A 201 -11.04 -1.03 -20.18
N ASN A 202 -11.69 0.11 -20.41
CA ASN A 202 -11.02 1.40 -20.41
C ASN A 202 -10.83 1.87 -18.96
N PRO A 203 -9.70 2.56 -18.69
CA PRO A 203 -9.54 3.22 -17.41
C PRO A 203 -10.60 4.32 -17.24
N ALA A 204 -10.93 4.63 -15.99
CA ALA A 204 -11.84 5.72 -15.69
C ALA A 204 -11.21 7.07 -16.04
N GLU A 205 -12.04 7.97 -16.56
CA GLU A 205 -11.64 9.35 -16.81
C GLU A 205 -11.96 10.20 -15.58
N PRO A 206 -10.95 10.83 -14.95
CA PRO A 206 -11.18 11.66 -13.78
C PRO A 206 -11.99 12.91 -14.13
N GLY A 207 -12.89 13.31 -13.23
CA GLY A 207 -13.67 14.53 -13.32
C GLY A 207 -14.90 14.46 -14.23
N GLY A 208 -15.15 13.33 -14.90
CA GLY A 208 -16.31 13.15 -15.76
C GLY A 208 -17.63 13.23 -14.98
N LEU A 209 -17.75 12.46 -13.89
CA LEU A 209 -18.93 12.53 -13.03
C LEU A 209 -18.99 13.81 -12.19
N LEU A 210 -17.82 14.39 -11.85
CA LEU A 210 -17.74 15.63 -11.09
C LEU A 210 -18.43 16.80 -11.82
N GLN A 211 -18.35 16.83 -13.16
CA GLN A 211 -19.03 17.84 -13.97
C GLN A 211 -20.56 17.70 -13.97
N LEU A 212 -21.08 16.52 -13.67
CA LEU A 212 -22.51 16.22 -13.62
C LEU A 212 -23.09 16.29 -12.20
N ALA A 213 -22.22 16.29 -11.19
CA ALA A 213 -22.60 16.32 -9.78
C ALA A 213 -23.26 17.66 -9.40
N ASP A 214 -24.28 17.60 -8.54
CA ASP A 214 -24.82 18.81 -7.93
C ASP A 214 -23.74 19.45 -7.04
N ARG A 215 -23.64 20.78 -7.03
CA ARG A 215 -22.61 21.51 -6.26
C ARG A 215 -22.64 21.19 -4.76
N ASN A 216 -23.79 20.80 -4.22
CA ASN A 216 -23.94 20.45 -2.81
C ASN A 216 -23.70 18.95 -2.52
N SER A 217 -23.55 18.12 -3.56
CA SER A 217 -23.28 16.68 -3.44
C SER A 217 -21.79 16.35 -3.34
N VAL A 218 -20.92 17.29 -3.72
CA VAL A 218 -19.47 17.15 -3.61
C VAL A 218 -19.01 17.77 -2.30
N PRO A 219 -18.34 17.03 -1.41
CA PRO A 219 -17.78 17.61 -0.20
C PRO A 219 -16.67 18.62 -0.51
N PRO A 220 -16.39 19.57 0.40
CA PRO A 220 -15.27 20.49 0.23
C PRO A 220 -13.97 19.74 -0.06
N ALA A 221 -13.16 20.29 -0.96
CA ALA A 221 -11.87 19.68 -1.30
C ALA A 221 -11.02 19.49 -0.03
N PRO A 222 -10.47 18.28 0.20
CA PRO A 222 -9.59 18.06 1.33
C PRO A 222 -8.29 18.86 1.17
N PRO A 223 -7.55 19.10 2.25
CA PRO A 223 -6.20 19.65 2.17
C PRO A 223 -5.34 18.80 1.20
N PRO A 224 -4.47 19.44 0.38
CA PRO A 224 -3.55 18.70 -0.48
C PRO A 224 -2.71 17.71 0.32
N ALA A 225 -2.55 16.49 -0.19
CA ALA A 225 -1.65 15.52 0.40
C ALA A 225 -0.20 16.05 0.36
N PRO A 226 0.62 15.78 1.40
CA PRO A 226 1.99 16.25 1.46
C PRO A 226 2.85 15.68 0.33
N VAL A 227 3.94 16.38 0.03
CA VAL A 227 5.04 15.84 -0.78
C VAL A 227 5.92 15.00 0.15
N LEU A 228 6.32 13.81 -0.28
CA LEU A 228 7.23 12.95 0.48
C LEU A 228 8.62 13.60 0.54
N GLU A 229 9.07 13.93 1.75
CA GLU A 229 10.40 14.47 2.04
C GLU A 229 11.28 13.45 2.80
N PRO A 230 12.62 13.62 2.79
CA PRO A 230 13.56 12.70 3.46
C PRO A 230 13.22 12.37 4.92
N GLN A 231 12.80 13.39 5.66
CA GLN A 231 12.39 13.24 7.05
C GLN A 231 11.21 12.28 7.24
N ASP A 232 10.30 12.20 6.27
CA ASP A 232 9.11 11.35 6.34
C ASP A 232 9.45 9.88 6.15
N ILE A 233 10.58 9.56 5.50
CA ILE A 233 11.10 8.19 5.31
C ILE A 233 11.68 7.67 6.62
N LEU A 234 12.50 8.48 7.30
CA LEU A 234 13.13 8.13 8.57
C LEU A 234 12.15 8.16 9.73
N GLN A 235 11.13 9.00 9.63
CA GLN A 235 10.08 9.22 10.62
C GLN A 235 8.71 8.82 10.08
N GLN A 236 8.58 7.64 9.47
CA GLN A 236 7.27 6.97 9.40
C GLN A 236 6.77 6.55 10.81
N GLN A 237 7.01 7.40 11.82
CA GLN A 237 6.46 7.32 13.15
C GLN A 237 4.97 7.52 13.02
N LEU A 238 4.23 6.46 13.31
CA LEU A 238 2.77 6.49 13.41
C LEU A 238 2.34 7.74 14.22
N PRO A 239 1.40 8.57 13.72
CA PRO A 239 0.89 9.74 14.45
C PRO A 239 0.41 9.34 15.86
N VAL A 240 0.51 10.21 16.87
CA VAL A 240 0.07 9.82 18.24
C VAL A 240 -1.43 9.55 18.25
N CYS A 241 -1.87 8.43 18.88
CA CYS A 241 -3.30 8.11 18.96
C CYS A 241 -4.05 9.24 19.66
N PRO A 242 -5.14 9.79 19.08
CA PRO A 242 -6.08 10.56 19.86
C PRO A 242 -6.66 9.66 20.97
N ASN A 243 -6.89 10.24 22.15
CA ASN A 243 -7.38 9.50 23.34
C ASN A 243 -8.83 8.98 23.21
N ASP A 244 -9.50 9.24 22.09
CA ASP A 244 -10.89 8.86 21.82
C ASP A 244 -10.94 7.69 20.81
N PRO A 245 -11.89 6.76 20.93
CA PRO A 245 -11.97 5.62 20.02
C PRO A 245 -12.50 6.09 18.65
N MET A 246 -11.59 6.45 17.75
CA MET A 246 -11.93 6.62 16.34
C MET A 246 -12.12 5.26 15.68
N PHE A 247 -13.19 5.13 14.91
CA PHE A 247 -13.48 3.97 14.07
C PHE A 247 -12.28 3.69 13.15
N ARG A 248 -11.82 2.43 13.19
CA ARG A 248 -10.81 1.76 12.36
C ARG A 248 -10.35 2.52 11.11
N THR A 249 -9.07 2.91 11.10
CA THR A 249 -8.05 2.64 10.03
C THR A 249 -6.76 3.46 10.21
N PHE A 250 -6.71 4.42 11.14
CA PHE A 250 -5.49 5.18 11.40
C PHE A 250 -4.54 4.37 12.29
N ARG A 251 -3.37 4.00 11.76
CA ARG A 251 -2.26 3.46 12.56
C ARG A 251 -1.64 4.64 13.30
N CYS A 252 -1.65 4.55 14.62
CA CYS A 252 -1.17 5.61 15.50
C CYS A 252 -0.28 5.04 16.61
N ARG A 253 0.71 5.81 17.08
CA ARG A 253 1.58 5.45 18.21
C ARG A 253 0.90 5.80 19.52
N LEU A 254 0.88 4.88 20.49
CA LEU A 254 0.48 5.22 21.86
C LEU A 254 1.47 6.24 22.45
N GLY A 255 0.95 7.36 22.96
CA GLY A 255 1.75 8.38 23.61
C GLY A 255 2.57 7.82 24.80
N PRO A 256 3.64 8.50 25.24
CA PRO A 256 4.37 8.12 26.43
C PRO A 256 3.40 8.04 27.62
N LYS A 257 3.43 6.93 28.38
CA LYS A 257 2.66 6.81 29.63
C LYS A 257 3.14 7.89 30.58
N GLU A 258 2.33 8.93 30.78
CA GLU A 258 2.50 9.82 31.92
C GLU A 258 2.37 9.00 33.20
N THR A 259 3.40 9.03 34.05
CA THR A 259 3.33 8.50 35.40
C THR A 259 2.25 9.28 36.15
N PRO A 260 1.21 8.61 36.69
CA PRO A 260 0.05 9.32 37.22
C PRO A 260 0.43 10.08 38.48
N THR A 261 0.45 11.41 38.39
CA THR A 261 0.38 12.29 39.55
C THR A 261 -1.04 12.83 39.65
N GLY A 262 -1.94 12.00 40.18
CA GLY A 262 -3.33 12.37 40.44
C GLY A 262 -4.28 11.18 40.29
N LYS A 263 -5.15 10.98 41.27
CA LYS A 263 -6.19 9.95 41.21
C LYS A 263 -7.20 10.31 40.10
N PRO A 264 -7.48 9.41 39.13
CA PRO A 264 -8.53 9.66 38.15
C PRO A 264 -9.89 9.34 38.76
N GLU A 265 -10.77 10.34 38.83
CA GLU A 265 -12.21 10.14 38.94
C GLU A 265 -12.73 9.78 37.54
N TYR A 266 -13.23 8.55 37.38
CA TYR A 266 -13.93 8.13 36.18
C TYR A 266 -15.43 8.31 36.41
N ASN A 267 -16.01 9.37 35.83
CA ASN A 267 -17.45 9.44 35.65
C ASN A 267 -17.82 8.52 34.48
N ILE A 268 -18.46 7.40 34.82
CA ILE A 268 -18.96 6.42 33.87
C ILE A 268 -20.30 6.96 33.32
N ASN A 269 -20.29 7.49 32.10
CA ASN A 269 -21.54 7.66 31.35
C ASN A 269 -21.93 6.30 30.76
N MET A 270 -22.66 5.48 31.53
CA MET A 270 -23.46 4.39 30.98
C MET A 270 -24.72 5.00 30.37
N ALA A 271 -24.86 4.94 29.06
CA ALA A 271 -26.17 5.06 28.43
C ALA A 271 -26.84 3.68 28.52
N SER A 272 -27.92 3.56 29.29
CA SER A 272 -28.81 2.41 29.21
C SER A 272 -29.65 2.52 27.93
N LEU A 273 -29.81 1.40 27.25
CA LEU A 273 -30.83 1.22 26.22
C LEU A 273 -32.06 0.67 26.93
N ASP A 274 -32.97 1.57 27.29
CA ASP A 274 -34.37 1.25 27.57
C ASP A 274 -35.22 2.35 26.93
N ASP A 275 -35.81 2.01 25.77
CA ASP A 275 -37.22 2.26 25.39
C ASP A 275 -37.49 1.59 24.02
#